data_AF-A0A9W9DZ02-F1
#
_entry.id   AF-A0A9W9DZ02-F1
#
_cell.length_a   1.000
_cell.length_b   1.000
_cell.length_c   1.000
_cell.angle_alpha   90.00
_cell.angle_beta   90.00
_cell.angle_gamma   90.00
#
_symmetry.space_group_name_H-M   'P 1'
#
loop_
_entity.id
_entity.type
_entity.pdbx_description
1 polymer ?
#
loop_
_entity_poly.entity_id
_entity_poly.type
_entity_poly.pdbx_seq_one_letter_code
_entity_poly.pdbx_strand_id
1 'polypeptide(L)'
;MTIMPSADLPDQLDQLAKMLRDLTLMESMPRLQLSSTSEREDMRMAIDSGIDILANLKSYRNALALISFLPDELLSDIFYTVMIAEGPWSQGWFRLMFVCRRWHRVVMDHGRLWSWISEGNPFGYEFHRMKVWEKRSKGFPLSLKFSNKQSTPLFIRNSHRVRLLNVEGPKSDFIHFFGDIRDSPMLESLQLSLRPLDELPATPIYLPSFLVQGGVPRLRVLCLEDVFFREWETIASFG
;
A
#
# COMPACT_ATOMS: atom_id res chain seq x y z
N MET A 1 -21.26 -24.45 -6.38
CA MET A 1 -21.95 -25.35 -5.43
C MET A 1 -22.51 -24.47 -4.32
N THR A 2 -23.79 -24.12 -4.41
CA THR A 2 -24.43 -23.16 -3.51
C THR A 2 -24.99 -23.95 -2.33
N ILE A 3 -24.36 -23.84 -1.16
CA ILE A 3 -24.84 -24.49 0.07
C ILE A 3 -26.09 -23.70 0.50
N MET A 4 -27.26 -24.31 0.35
CA MET A 4 -28.50 -23.77 0.91
C MET A 4 -28.42 -23.88 2.44
N PRO A 5 -28.63 -22.80 3.19
CA PRO A 5 -28.60 -22.85 4.65
C PRO A 5 -29.74 -23.73 5.18
N SER A 6 -29.45 -24.52 6.23
CA SER A 6 -30.44 -25.34 6.95
C SER A 6 -31.62 -24.47 7.41
N ALA A 7 -32.84 -25.00 7.34
CA ALA A 7 -34.05 -24.32 7.80
C ALA A 7 -34.00 -23.97 9.30
N ASP A 8 -33.16 -24.66 10.09
CA ASP A 8 -33.03 -24.48 11.54
C ASP A 8 -32.03 -23.38 11.95
N LEU A 9 -31.31 -22.79 10.98
CA LEU A 9 -30.27 -21.79 11.26
C LEU A 9 -30.77 -20.56 12.04
N PRO A 10 -31.97 -20.00 11.78
CA PRO A 10 -32.48 -18.85 12.54
C PRO A 10 -32.67 -19.16 14.02
N ASP A 11 -33.22 -20.34 14.35
CA ASP A 11 -33.51 -20.74 15.73
C ASP A 11 -32.20 -21.00 16.51
N GLN A 12 -31.22 -21.64 15.86
CA GLN A 12 -29.88 -21.84 16.45
C GLN A 12 -29.17 -20.52 16.73
N LEU A 13 -29.32 -19.53 15.84
CA LEU A 13 -28.75 -18.20 16.03
C LEU A 13 -29.42 -17.44 17.16
N ASP A 14 -30.74 -17.55 17.32
CA ASP A 14 -31.46 -16.88 18.40
C ASP A 14 -31.12 -17.50 19.76
N GLN A 15 -30.97 -18.83 19.82
CA GLN A 15 -30.49 -19.53 21.02
C GLN A 15 -29.06 -19.11 21.40
N LEU A 16 -28.14 -19.03 20.42
CA LEU A 16 -26.78 -18.54 20.63
C LEU A 16 -26.77 -17.08 21.12
N ALA A 17 -27.59 -16.22 20.52
CA ALA A 17 -27.70 -14.81 20.91
C ALA A 17 -28.25 -14.65 22.33
N LYS A 18 -29.17 -15.53 22.76
CA LYS A 18 -29.65 -15.57 24.14
C LYS A 18 -28.54 -15.99 25.10
N MET A 19 -27.82 -17.06 24.81
CA MET A 19 -26.69 -17.52 25.64
C MET A 19 -25.60 -16.43 25.80
N LEU A 20 -25.24 -15.74 24.72
CA LEU A 20 -24.24 -14.67 24.77
C LEU A 20 -24.69 -13.47 25.61
N ARG A 21 -25.98 -13.10 25.54
CA ARG A 21 -26.55 -12.03 26.37
C ARG A 21 -26.49 -12.37 27.84
N ASP A 22 -26.89 -13.59 28.20
CA ASP A 22 -26.86 -14.08 29.57
C ASP A 22 -25.43 -14.08 30.14
N LEU A 23 -24.43 -14.42 29.31
CA LEU A 23 -23.01 -14.35 29.68
C LEU A 23 -22.48 -12.92 29.85
N THR A 24 -22.90 -11.96 29.01
CA THR A 24 -22.50 -10.54 29.18
C THR A 24 -23.09 -9.88 30.43
N LEU A 25 -24.20 -10.41 30.97
CA LEU A 25 -24.82 -9.91 32.20
C LEU A 25 -24.10 -10.41 33.47
N MET A 26 -23.16 -11.34 33.35
CA MET A 26 -22.30 -11.72 34.48
C MET A 26 -21.23 -10.65 34.69
N GLU A 27 -21.44 -9.75 35.67
CA GLU A 27 -20.55 -8.63 36.00
C GLU A 27 -19.13 -9.05 36.43
N SER A 28 -18.89 -10.33 36.72
CA SER A 28 -17.54 -10.86 36.89
C SER A 28 -17.38 -12.18 36.13
N MET A 29 -16.49 -12.21 35.13
CA MET A 29 -16.06 -13.49 34.57
C MET A 29 -15.28 -14.25 35.65
N PRO A 30 -15.74 -15.44 36.07
CA PRO A 30 -15.00 -16.23 37.03
C PRO A 30 -13.62 -16.54 36.46
N ARG A 31 -12.56 -16.34 37.26
CA ARG A 31 -11.22 -16.79 36.89
C ARG A 31 -11.26 -18.30 36.73
N LEU A 32 -11.12 -18.77 35.49
CA LEU A 32 -11.03 -20.20 35.18
C LEU A 32 -9.75 -20.77 35.79
N GLN A 33 -9.89 -21.52 36.87
CA GLN A 33 -8.81 -22.26 37.51
C GLN A 33 -8.57 -23.54 36.69
N LEU A 34 -7.84 -23.43 35.58
CA LEU A 34 -7.47 -24.58 34.74
C LEU A 34 -6.26 -25.30 35.35
N SER A 35 -6.49 -26.50 35.85
CA SER A 35 -5.58 -27.27 36.71
C SER A 35 -4.52 -28.03 35.92
N SER A 36 -4.83 -28.44 34.68
CA SER A 36 -3.91 -29.19 33.83
C SER A 36 -3.58 -28.49 32.50
N THR A 37 -2.46 -28.86 31.89
CA THR A 37 -2.09 -28.39 30.54
C THR A 37 -3.08 -28.86 29.47
N SER A 38 -3.65 -30.06 29.62
CA SER A 38 -4.67 -30.60 28.69
C SER A 38 -5.92 -29.72 28.69
N GLU A 39 -6.45 -29.38 29.86
CA GLU A 39 -7.64 -28.52 30.00
C GLU A 39 -7.43 -27.13 29.37
N ARG A 40 -6.20 -26.59 29.45
CA ARG A 40 -5.87 -25.30 28.82
C ARG A 40 -5.85 -25.39 27.30
N GLU A 41 -5.38 -26.51 26.75
CA GLU A 41 -5.37 -26.72 25.31
C GLU A 41 -6.78 -26.97 24.76
N ASP A 42 -7.58 -27.78 25.47
CA ASP A 42 -9.00 -27.99 25.14
C ASP A 42 -9.77 -26.67 25.14
N MET A 43 -9.51 -25.80 26.13
CA MET A 43 -10.13 -24.48 26.19
C MET A 43 -9.67 -23.55 25.07
N ARG A 44 -8.38 -23.60 24.69
CA ARG A 44 -7.87 -22.84 23.53
C ARG A 44 -8.55 -23.28 22.24
N MET A 45 -8.62 -24.59 22.00
CA MET A 45 -9.33 -25.14 20.83
C MET A 45 -10.80 -24.72 20.78
N ALA A 46 -11.49 -24.72 21.93
CA ALA A 46 -12.87 -24.26 22.03
C ALA A 46 -13.01 -22.76 21.73
N ILE A 47 -12.10 -21.92 22.24
CA ILE A 47 -12.06 -20.48 21.95
C ILE A 47 -11.81 -20.25 20.46
N ASP A 48 -10.83 -20.93 19.87
CA ASP A 48 -10.49 -20.79 18.46
C ASP A 48 -11.66 -21.23 17.56
N SER A 49 -12.33 -22.33 17.91
CA SER A 49 -13.55 -22.79 17.23
C SER A 49 -14.67 -21.73 17.31
N GLY A 50 -14.88 -21.12 18.48
CA GLY A 50 -15.84 -20.03 18.66
C GLY A 50 -15.50 -18.79 17.82
N ILE A 51 -14.22 -18.42 17.74
CA ILE A 51 -13.72 -17.33 16.88
C ILE A 51 -14.02 -17.62 15.41
N ASP A 52 -13.79 -18.86 14.96
CA ASP A 52 -14.06 -19.26 13.58
C ASP A 52 -15.56 -19.20 13.23
N ILE A 53 -16.44 -19.65 14.13
CA ILE A 53 -17.89 -19.54 13.96
C ILE A 53 -18.30 -18.07 13.83
N LEU A 54 -17.83 -17.21 14.74
CA LEU A 54 -18.11 -15.77 14.70
C LEU A 54 -17.59 -15.12 13.40
N ALA A 55 -16.41 -15.51 12.94
CA ALA A 55 -15.86 -15.03 11.68
C ALA A 55 -16.68 -15.48 10.47
N ASN A 56 -17.22 -16.70 10.49
CA ASN A 56 -18.10 -17.23 9.45
C ASN A 56 -19.45 -16.51 9.45
N LEU A 57 -20.07 -16.26 10.61
CA LEU A 57 -21.31 -15.49 10.72
C LEU A 57 -21.14 -14.05 10.23
N LYS A 58 -20.04 -13.39 10.60
CA LYS A 58 -19.69 -12.06 10.06
C LYS A 58 -19.52 -12.11 8.54
N SER A 59 -18.89 -13.16 8.02
CA SER A 59 -18.71 -13.34 6.57
C SER A 59 -20.06 -13.53 5.87
N TYR A 60 -20.98 -14.32 6.45
CA TYR A 60 -22.33 -14.51 5.91
C TYR A 60 -23.14 -13.22 5.92
N ARG A 61 -23.16 -12.50 7.05
CA ARG A 61 -23.80 -11.18 7.15
C ARG A 61 -23.26 -10.20 6.12
N ASN A 62 -21.93 -10.17 5.94
CA ASN A 62 -21.31 -9.31 4.94
C ASN A 62 -21.66 -9.74 3.51
N ALA A 63 -21.79 -11.04 3.24
CA ALA A 63 -22.20 -11.56 1.93
C ALA A 63 -23.63 -11.15 1.53
N LEU A 64 -24.49 -10.84 2.50
CA LEU A 64 -25.85 -10.32 2.25
C LEU A 64 -25.90 -8.81 1.98
N ALA A 65 -24.81 -8.07 2.24
CA ALA A 65 -24.77 -6.64 1.93
C ALA A 65 -24.80 -6.41 0.42
N LEU A 66 -25.51 -5.37 -0.05
CA LEU A 66 -25.64 -5.07 -1.48
C LEU A 66 -24.29 -4.95 -2.21
N ILE A 67 -23.29 -4.36 -1.54
CA ILE A 67 -21.93 -4.20 -2.06
C ILE A 67 -21.21 -5.53 -2.31
N SER A 68 -21.65 -6.60 -1.63
CA SER A 68 -21.11 -7.96 -1.83
C SER A 68 -21.64 -8.64 -3.08
N PHE A 69 -22.52 -8.01 -3.86
CA PHE A 69 -22.90 -8.52 -5.18
C PHE A 69 -22.09 -7.89 -6.31
N LEU A 70 -21.27 -6.86 -6.03
CA LEU A 70 -20.38 -6.30 -7.04
C LEU A 70 -19.31 -7.31 -7.43
N PRO A 71 -18.93 -7.43 -8.71
CA PRO A 71 -17.73 -8.15 -9.15
C PRO A 71 -16.45 -7.61 -8.50
N ASP A 72 -15.41 -8.45 -8.40
CA ASP A 72 -14.15 -8.07 -7.76
C ASP A 72 -13.43 -6.94 -8.53
N GLU A 73 -13.67 -6.81 -9.84
CA GLU A 73 -13.18 -5.71 -10.69
C GLU A 73 -13.78 -4.37 -10.25
N LEU A 74 -15.10 -4.29 -10.07
CA LEU A 74 -15.77 -3.07 -9.63
C LEU A 74 -15.40 -2.70 -8.20
N LEU A 75 -15.25 -3.70 -7.31
CA LEU A 75 -14.74 -3.45 -5.96
C LEU A 75 -13.32 -2.88 -5.99
N SER A 76 -12.45 -3.43 -6.85
CA SER A 76 -11.09 -2.93 -7.01
C SER A 76 -11.04 -1.48 -7.48
N ASP A 77 -11.91 -1.10 -8.43
CA ASP A 77 -12.01 0.27 -8.94
C ASP A 77 -12.55 1.23 -7.86
N ILE A 78 -13.52 0.80 -7.06
CA ILE A 78 -14.00 1.56 -5.89
C ILE A 78 -12.85 1.76 -4.90
N PHE A 79 -12.12 0.70 -4.54
CA PHE A 79 -10.99 0.80 -3.61
C PHE A 79 -9.89 1.71 -4.13
N TYR A 80 -9.59 1.65 -5.42
CA TYR A 80 -8.62 2.54 -6.05
C TYR A 80 -9.09 3.99 -5.96
N THR A 81 -10.36 4.24 -6.21
CA THR A 81 -10.95 5.59 -6.09
C THR A 81 -10.86 6.12 -4.66
N VAL A 82 -11.19 5.29 -3.66
CA VAL A 82 -11.04 5.65 -2.24
C VAL A 82 -9.58 5.94 -1.88
N MET A 83 -8.64 5.10 -2.33
CA MET A 83 -7.20 5.30 -2.11
C MET A 83 -6.71 6.64 -2.70
N ILE A 84 -7.17 7.01 -3.89
CA ILE A 84 -6.82 8.31 -4.48
C ILE A 84 -7.43 9.46 -3.68
N ALA A 85 -8.70 9.34 -3.28
CA ALA A 85 -9.41 10.39 -2.53
C ALA A 85 -8.81 10.62 -1.12
N GLU A 86 -8.40 9.56 -0.42
CA GLU A 86 -7.73 9.64 0.89
C GLU A 86 -6.23 9.98 0.79
N GLY A 87 -5.71 10.10 -0.43
CA GLY A 87 -4.29 10.26 -0.70
C GLY A 87 -3.58 8.90 -0.76
N PRO A 88 -2.96 8.54 -1.90
CA PRO A 88 -2.39 7.20 -2.09
C PRO A 88 -1.16 6.90 -1.21
N TRP A 89 -0.54 7.95 -0.68
CA TRP A 89 0.57 7.86 0.27
C TRP A 89 0.10 7.69 1.72
N SER A 90 -1.21 7.89 1.98
CA SER A 90 -1.78 7.71 3.31
C SER A 90 -2.00 6.23 3.60
N GLN A 91 -2.06 5.89 4.89
CA GLN A 91 -2.43 4.54 5.33
C GLN A 91 -3.94 4.39 5.57
N GLY A 92 -4.74 5.45 5.37
CA GLY A 92 -6.17 5.47 5.66
C GLY A 92 -6.91 4.35 4.92
N TRP A 93 -6.59 4.19 3.64
CA TRP A 93 -7.29 3.26 2.76
C TRP A 93 -7.05 1.79 3.14
N PHE A 94 -6.04 1.48 3.97
CA PHE A 94 -5.85 0.13 4.50
C PHE A 94 -6.99 -0.36 5.37
N ARG A 95 -7.84 0.55 5.89
CA ARG A 95 -9.09 0.22 6.57
C ARG A 95 -10.00 -0.68 5.72
N LEU A 96 -9.94 -0.56 4.39
CA LEU A 96 -10.67 -1.43 3.45
C LEU A 96 -10.32 -2.91 3.62
N MET A 97 -9.08 -3.23 3.99
CA MET A 97 -8.64 -4.61 4.22
C MET A 97 -9.26 -5.24 5.47
N PHE A 98 -9.80 -4.44 6.39
CA PHE A 98 -10.36 -4.91 7.66
C PHE A 98 -11.89 -5.07 7.63
N VAL A 99 -12.56 -4.74 6.53
CA VAL A 99 -14.02 -4.82 6.41
C VAL A 99 -14.50 -6.27 6.39
N CYS A 100 -13.98 -7.08 5.47
CA CYS A 100 -14.28 -8.50 5.41
C CYS A 100 -13.18 -9.29 4.68
N ARG A 101 -13.22 -10.63 4.80
CA ARG A 101 -12.26 -11.53 4.12
C ARG A 101 -12.22 -11.32 2.60
N ARG A 102 -13.36 -11.03 1.97
CA ARG A 102 -13.43 -10.78 0.53
C ARG A 102 -12.72 -9.49 0.14
N TRP A 103 -12.98 -8.39 0.84
CA TRP A 103 -12.34 -7.10 0.57
C TRP A 103 -10.83 -7.19 0.75
N HIS A 104 -10.39 -7.86 1.82
CA HIS A 104 -8.98 -8.16 2.03
C HIS A 104 -8.37 -8.90 0.82
N ARG A 105 -9.03 -9.96 0.32
CA ARG A 105 -8.56 -10.72 -0.85
C ARG A 105 -8.46 -9.83 -2.09
N VAL A 106 -9.53 -9.11 -2.42
CA VAL A 106 -9.57 -8.20 -3.58
C VAL A 106 -8.44 -7.17 -3.51
N VAL A 107 -8.25 -6.53 -2.35
CA VAL A 107 -7.15 -5.58 -2.15
C VAL A 107 -5.79 -6.25 -2.33
N MET A 108 -5.57 -7.43 -1.73
CA MET A 108 -4.31 -8.16 -1.85
C MET A 108 -4.01 -8.62 -3.28
N ASP A 109 -5.04 -8.92 -4.06
CA ASP A 109 -4.89 -9.42 -5.42
C ASP A 109 -4.75 -8.32 -6.48
N HIS A 110 -5.25 -7.11 -6.20
CA HIS A 110 -5.27 -6.02 -7.16
C HIS A 110 -3.97 -5.18 -7.11
N GLY A 111 -3.02 -5.49 -8.00
CA GLY A 111 -1.67 -4.89 -7.99
C GLY A 111 -1.62 -3.36 -8.12
N ARG A 112 -2.62 -2.75 -8.77
CA ARG A 112 -2.71 -1.29 -8.90
C ARG A 112 -2.75 -0.56 -7.55
N LEU A 113 -3.37 -1.15 -6.52
CA LEU A 113 -3.45 -0.59 -5.16
C LEU A 113 -2.09 -0.57 -4.45
N TRP A 114 -1.17 -1.43 -4.86
CA TRP A 114 0.18 -1.56 -4.28
C TRP A 114 1.25 -0.81 -5.09
N SER A 115 0.83 -0.03 -6.09
CA SER A 115 1.75 0.64 -7.03
C SER A 115 2.23 2.01 -6.56
N TRP A 116 1.80 2.48 -5.40
CA TRP A 116 2.20 3.76 -4.80
C TRP A 116 3.18 3.50 -3.66
N ILE A 117 4.48 3.59 -3.89
CA ILE A 117 5.50 3.23 -2.89
C ILE A 117 6.20 4.49 -2.41
N SER A 118 5.96 4.86 -1.16
CA SER A 118 6.69 5.93 -0.49
C SER A 118 7.69 5.34 0.50
N GLU A 119 8.85 5.99 0.60
CA GLU A 119 9.69 5.85 1.78
C GLU A 119 8.92 6.41 2.98
N GLY A 120 8.66 5.54 3.96
CA GLY A 120 7.95 5.91 5.18
C GLY A 120 8.89 6.53 6.22
N ASN A 121 8.51 6.38 7.49
CA ASN A 121 9.20 7.01 8.61
C ASN A 121 10.72 6.68 8.61
N PRO A 122 11.64 7.66 8.75
CA PRO A 122 13.10 7.48 8.65
C PRO A 122 13.74 6.46 9.62
N PHE A 123 13.00 5.89 10.58
CA PHE A 123 13.53 4.95 11.59
C PHE A 123 13.72 3.49 11.12
N GLY A 124 13.80 3.23 9.80
CA GLY A 124 14.50 2.04 9.27
C GLY A 124 13.72 0.74 9.06
N TYR A 125 12.44 0.64 9.46
CA TYR A 125 11.63 -0.57 9.20
C TYR A 125 10.99 -0.64 7.80
N GLU A 126 11.16 0.41 6.97
CA GLU A 126 10.37 0.62 5.75
C GLU A 126 10.89 -0.18 4.54
N PHE A 127 12.16 -0.62 4.52
CA PHE A 127 12.72 -1.31 3.35
C PHE A 127 12.03 -2.65 3.07
N HIS A 128 11.64 -3.38 4.13
CA HIS A 128 10.87 -4.62 3.97
C HIS A 128 9.49 -4.33 3.35
N ARG A 129 8.83 -3.26 3.81
CA ARG A 129 7.51 -2.86 3.31
C ARG A 129 7.56 -2.47 1.83
N MET A 130 8.56 -1.68 1.40
CA MET A 130 8.74 -1.31 0.00
C MET A 130 8.91 -2.52 -0.91
N LYS A 131 9.70 -3.52 -0.50
CA LYS A 131 9.85 -4.80 -1.22
C LYS A 131 8.53 -5.58 -1.32
N VAL A 132 7.74 -5.60 -0.24
CA VAL A 132 6.42 -6.25 -0.25
C VAL A 132 5.48 -5.54 -1.24
N TRP A 133 5.49 -4.21 -1.26
CA TRP A 133 4.62 -3.43 -2.15
C TRP A 133 5.05 -3.56 -3.61
N GLU A 134 6.35 -3.50 -3.88
CA GLU A 134 6.93 -3.79 -5.20
C GLU A 134 6.45 -5.16 -5.70
N LYS A 135 6.57 -6.22 -4.91
CA LYS A 135 6.11 -7.57 -5.29
C LYS A 135 4.60 -7.61 -5.54
N ARG A 136 3.81 -6.99 -4.65
CA ARG A 136 2.34 -6.97 -4.75
C ARG A 136 1.84 -6.12 -5.91
N SER A 137 2.63 -5.18 -6.42
CA SER A 137 2.25 -4.37 -7.57
C SER A 137 2.12 -5.18 -8.87
N LYS A 138 2.59 -6.44 -8.94
CA LYS A 138 2.34 -7.39 -10.05
C LYS A 138 2.55 -6.80 -11.46
N GLY A 139 3.57 -5.96 -11.65
CA GLY A 139 3.84 -5.36 -12.97
C GLY A 139 3.04 -4.10 -13.32
N PHE A 140 2.20 -3.57 -12.42
CA PHE A 140 1.49 -2.30 -12.61
C PHE A 140 2.38 -1.05 -12.47
N PRO A 141 2.20 0.01 -13.28
CA PRO A 141 3.07 1.18 -13.26
C PRO A 141 3.23 1.82 -11.88
N LEU A 142 4.49 2.05 -11.48
CA LEU A 142 4.82 2.52 -10.14
C LEU A 142 4.78 4.04 -10.02
N SER A 143 4.33 4.50 -8.86
CA SER A 143 4.43 5.87 -8.38
C SER A 143 5.33 5.82 -7.15
N LEU A 144 6.49 6.47 -7.22
CA LEU A 144 7.53 6.41 -6.19
C LEU A 144 7.70 7.78 -5.54
N LYS A 145 7.78 7.82 -4.21
CA LYS A 145 8.14 9.01 -3.43
C LYS A 145 9.28 8.69 -2.47
N PHE A 146 10.44 9.31 -2.67
CA PHE A 146 11.65 9.05 -1.88
C PHE A 146 12.15 10.29 -1.17
N SER A 147 12.76 10.08 -0.01
CA SER A 147 13.38 11.10 0.84
C SER A 147 14.89 10.90 1.04
N ASN A 148 15.41 9.72 0.65
CA ASN A 148 16.76 9.24 0.91
C ASN A 148 17.25 8.30 -0.23
N LYS A 149 18.57 8.26 -0.44
CA LYS A 149 19.26 7.38 -1.39
C LYS A 149 19.08 5.87 -1.17
N GLN A 150 18.64 5.42 0.00
CA GLN A 150 18.42 3.98 0.26
C GLN A 150 17.36 3.38 -0.68
N SER A 151 16.48 4.23 -1.20
CA SER A 151 15.40 3.85 -2.10
C SER A 151 15.80 3.82 -3.59
N THR A 152 16.99 4.32 -3.94
CA THR A 152 17.51 4.36 -5.33
C THR A 152 17.50 3.00 -6.04
N PRO A 153 17.94 1.89 -5.40
CA PRO A 153 17.94 0.58 -6.07
C PRO A 153 16.54 0.09 -6.47
N LEU A 154 15.49 0.52 -5.75
CA LEU A 154 14.10 0.20 -6.11
C LEU A 154 13.71 0.90 -7.41
N PHE A 155 14.05 2.18 -7.56
CA PHE A 155 13.78 2.92 -8.80
C PHE A 155 14.57 2.38 -9.98
N ILE A 156 15.88 2.16 -9.83
CA ILE A 156 16.71 1.63 -10.92
C ILE A 156 16.15 0.30 -11.44
N ARG A 157 15.80 -0.64 -10.55
CA ARG A 157 15.22 -1.94 -10.95
C ARG A 157 13.86 -1.82 -11.65
N ASN A 158 13.11 -0.75 -11.38
CA ASN A 158 11.76 -0.55 -11.90
C ASN A 158 11.66 0.65 -12.87
N SER A 159 12.76 1.21 -13.35
CA SER A 159 12.76 2.45 -14.13
C SER A 159 11.85 2.41 -15.36
N HIS A 160 11.77 1.24 -16.01
CA HIS A 160 10.94 0.98 -17.19
C HIS A 160 9.43 1.10 -16.97
N ARG A 161 8.97 1.01 -15.71
CA ARG A 161 7.55 0.98 -15.33
C ARG A 161 7.17 2.05 -14.33
N VAL A 162 8.06 2.99 -14.04
CA VAL A 162 7.77 4.12 -13.13
C VAL A 162 7.09 5.21 -13.93
N ARG A 163 5.89 5.62 -13.49
CA ARG A 163 5.12 6.72 -14.09
C ARG A 163 5.29 8.03 -13.35
N LEU A 164 5.43 7.97 -12.03
CA LEU A 164 5.57 9.13 -11.18
C LEU A 164 6.77 8.90 -10.29
N LEU A 165 7.69 9.86 -10.31
CA LEU A 165 8.83 9.88 -9.42
C LEU A 165 8.86 11.22 -8.71
N ASN A 166 8.72 11.19 -7.39
CA ASN A 166 8.96 12.32 -6.51
C ASN A 166 10.19 12.02 -5.65
N VAL A 167 11.20 12.89 -5.70
CA VAL A 167 12.42 12.77 -4.94
C VAL A 167 12.64 14.04 -4.14
N GLU A 168 12.70 13.89 -2.82
CA GLU A 168 12.90 14.96 -1.86
C GLU A 168 14.15 14.63 -1.03
N GLY A 169 14.92 15.61 -0.57
CA GLY A 169 15.98 15.36 0.43
C GLY A 169 17.32 16.06 0.13
N PRO A 170 18.39 15.70 0.86
CA PRO A 170 19.67 16.40 0.76
C PRO A 170 20.32 16.21 -0.62
N LYS A 171 20.87 17.29 -1.18
CA LYS A 171 21.60 17.27 -2.47
C LYS A 171 22.60 16.12 -2.59
N SER A 172 23.37 15.84 -1.54
CA SER A 172 24.39 14.79 -1.50
C SER A 172 23.87 13.37 -1.75
N ASP A 173 22.62 13.09 -1.39
CA ASP A 173 22.03 11.76 -1.56
C ASP A 173 21.64 11.48 -3.02
N PHE A 174 21.45 12.53 -3.82
CA PHE A 174 20.87 12.41 -5.16
C PHE A 174 21.84 12.67 -6.32
N ILE A 175 23.10 13.04 -6.04
CA ILE A 175 24.13 13.24 -7.07
C ILE A 175 24.27 12.03 -8.01
N HIS A 176 24.14 10.82 -7.46
CA HIS A 176 24.29 9.58 -8.21
C HIS A 176 22.96 8.86 -8.50
N PHE A 177 21.82 9.46 -8.13
CA PHE A 177 20.52 8.81 -8.23
C PHE A 177 20.17 8.36 -9.65
N PHE A 178 20.58 9.15 -10.63
CA PHE A 178 20.31 8.92 -12.05
C PHE A 178 21.50 8.33 -12.84
N GLY A 179 22.63 8.03 -12.18
CA GLY A 179 23.88 7.68 -12.87
C GLY A 179 23.77 6.45 -13.78
N ASP A 180 22.96 5.46 -13.38
CA ASP A 180 22.83 4.19 -14.10
C ASP A 180 21.63 4.13 -15.05
N ILE A 181 20.88 5.22 -15.18
CA ILE A 181 19.58 5.22 -15.87
C ILE A 181 19.75 5.74 -17.28
N ARG A 182 19.36 4.91 -18.25
CA ARG A 182 19.39 5.24 -19.67
C ARG A 182 18.05 5.73 -20.20
N ASP A 183 16.97 5.16 -19.69
CA ASP A 183 15.61 5.49 -20.08
C ASP A 183 14.62 5.25 -18.94
N SER A 184 13.47 5.94 -19.04
CA SER A 184 12.28 5.69 -18.22
C SER A 184 11.05 5.91 -19.09
N PRO A 185 10.73 4.93 -19.98
CA PRO A 185 9.73 5.07 -21.03
C PRO A 185 8.31 5.35 -20.54
N MET A 186 8.01 5.01 -19.29
CA MET A 186 6.70 5.23 -18.67
C MET A 186 6.61 6.50 -17.83
N LEU A 187 7.70 7.24 -17.63
CA LEU A 187 7.72 8.39 -16.73
C LEU A 187 6.85 9.52 -17.28
N GLU A 188 5.81 9.86 -16.54
CA GLU A 188 4.83 10.91 -16.86
C GLU A 188 5.02 12.15 -15.97
N SER A 189 5.45 11.95 -14.72
CA SER A 189 5.67 13.02 -13.75
C SER A 189 7.00 12.84 -13.03
N LEU A 190 7.86 13.85 -13.09
CA LEU A 190 9.10 13.94 -12.34
C LEU A 190 9.08 15.17 -11.45
N GLN A 191 9.27 14.98 -10.15
CA GLN A 191 9.38 16.05 -9.17
C GLN A 191 10.66 15.87 -8.37
N LEU A 192 11.52 16.88 -8.35
CA LEU A 192 12.76 16.89 -7.60
C LEU A 192 12.79 18.12 -6.68
N SER A 193 12.92 17.89 -5.38
CA SER A 193 13.07 18.95 -4.36
C SER A 193 14.31 18.66 -3.51
N LEU A 194 15.41 19.34 -3.84
CA LEU A 194 16.71 19.08 -3.22
C LEU A 194 17.07 20.15 -2.21
N ARG A 195 17.09 19.78 -0.93
CA ARG A 195 17.45 20.70 0.15
C ARG A 195 18.95 20.99 0.12
N PRO A 196 19.37 22.26 0.25
CA PRO A 196 20.78 22.62 0.40
C PRO A 196 21.37 21.94 1.65
N LEU A 197 22.66 21.62 1.59
CA LEU A 197 23.40 21.17 2.77
C LEU A 197 23.95 22.41 3.48
N ASP A 198 23.80 22.49 4.80
CA ASP A 198 24.11 23.71 5.57
C ASP A 198 25.60 24.12 5.53
N GLU A 199 26.51 23.25 5.07
CA GLU A 199 27.96 23.44 5.27
C GLU A 199 28.86 23.32 4.02
N LEU A 200 28.33 23.02 2.83
CA LEU A 200 29.17 22.80 1.63
C LEU A 200 28.92 23.86 0.53
N PRO A 201 29.97 24.24 -0.23
CA PRO A 201 29.82 25.14 -1.35
C PRO A 201 28.78 24.58 -2.33
N ALA A 202 27.88 25.44 -2.77
CA ALA A 202 26.74 25.12 -3.62
C ALA A 202 27.19 24.64 -5.00
N THR A 203 27.63 23.38 -5.10
CA THR A 203 27.80 22.74 -6.39
C THR A 203 26.41 22.56 -7.01
N PRO A 204 26.16 23.11 -8.21
CA PRO A 204 24.89 22.93 -8.88
C PRO A 204 24.71 21.45 -9.23
N ILE A 205 23.53 20.91 -8.95
CA ILE A 205 23.15 19.57 -9.39
C ILE A 205 22.56 19.70 -10.78
N TYR A 206 23.11 18.90 -11.70
CA TYR A 206 22.67 18.84 -13.07
C TYR A 206 21.77 17.62 -13.29
N LEU A 207 20.67 17.84 -14.00
CA LEU A 207 19.84 16.75 -14.48
C LEU A 207 20.61 15.82 -15.43
N PRO A 208 20.31 14.51 -15.41
CA PRO A 208 20.90 13.56 -16.34
C PRO A 208 20.45 13.86 -17.79
N SER A 209 21.36 13.66 -18.75
CA SER A 209 21.11 14.00 -20.15
C SER A 209 19.98 13.17 -20.79
N PHE A 210 19.67 11.98 -20.27
CA PHE A 210 18.58 11.15 -20.83
C PHE A 210 17.21 11.85 -20.76
N LEU A 211 17.02 12.76 -19.80
CA LEU A 211 15.76 13.51 -19.68
C LEU A 211 15.54 14.43 -20.89
N VAL A 212 16.62 14.97 -21.47
CA VAL A 212 16.56 15.86 -22.64
C VAL A 212 16.79 15.11 -23.96
N GLN A 213 17.45 13.96 -23.93
CA GLN A 213 17.75 13.14 -25.12
C GLN A 213 16.61 12.17 -25.52
N GLY A 214 15.38 12.42 -25.06
CA GLY A 214 14.22 11.60 -25.41
C GLY A 214 14.09 10.29 -24.63
N GLY A 215 14.86 10.09 -23.54
CA GLY A 215 14.75 8.90 -22.68
C GLY A 215 13.47 8.83 -21.84
N VAL A 216 12.65 9.89 -21.85
CA VAL A 216 11.38 10.00 -21.11
C VAL A 216 10.24 10.48 -22.03
N PRO A 217 9.86 9.70 -23.06
CA PRO A 217 8.94 10.13 -24.10
C PRO A 217 7.52 10.47 -23.63
N ARG A 218 7.15 10.09 -22.39
CA ARG A 218 5.83 10.33 -21.81
C ARG A 218 5.81 11.45 -20.77
N LEU A 219 6.93 12.14 -20.53
CA LEU A 219 7.03 13.15 -19.48
C LEU A 219 6.09 14.32 -19.80
N ARG A 220 5.18 14.60 -18.88
CA ARG A 220 4.17 15.67 -18.98
C ARG A 220 4.32 16.70 -17.88
N VAL A 221 4.77 16.26 -16.70
CA VAL A 221 4.94 17.11 -15.52
C VAL A 221 6.39 17.05 -15.09
N LEU A 222 7.05 18.20 -15.05
CA LEU A 222 8.41 18.36 -14.58
C LEU A 222 8.44 19.49 -13.55
N CYS A 223 8.75 19.16 -12.30
CA CYS A 223 8.93 20.14 -11.23
C CYS A 223 10.36 20.02 -10.69
N LEU A 224 11.10 21.12 -10.71
CA LEU A 224 12.49 21.18 -10.27
C LEU A 224 12.62 22.29 -9.23
N GLU A 225 13.11 21.94 -8.04
CA GLU A 225 13.46 22.87 -6.98
C GLU A 225 14.92 22.60 -6.61
N ASP A 226 15.75 23.63 -6.76
CA ASP A 226 17.20 23.58 -6.53
C ASP A 226 17.98 22.60 -7.44
N VAL A 227 17.48 22.36 -8.66
CA VAL A 227 18.12 21.53 -9.71
C VAL A 227 18.22 22.31 -11.02
N PHE A 228 19.35 22.17 -11.73
CA PHE A 228 19.65 22.89 -12.97
C PHE A 228 19.88 21.93 -14.15
N PHE A 229 19.78 22.43 -15.38
CA PHE A 229 20.23 21.71 -16.57
C PHE A 229 21.66 22.14 -16.91
N ARG A 230 22.51 21.19 -17.29
CA ARG A 230 23.91 21.49 -17.68
C ARG A 230 23.97 22.32 -18.97
N GLU A 231 23.03 22.09 -19.88
CA GLU A 231 23.05 22.59 -21.26
C GLU A 231 21.95 23.63 -21.52
N TRP A 232 21.51 24.38 -20.51
CA TRP A 232 20.44 25.37 -20.70
C TRP A 232 20.78 26.41 -21.79
N GLU A 233 22.06 26.76 -21.92
CA GLU A 233 22.55 27.66 -22.97
C GLU A 233 22.39 27.07 -24.39
N THR A 234 22.43 25.74 -24.52
CA THR A 234 22.32 25.06 -25.82
C THR A 234 20.85 24.91 -26.25
N ILE A 235 19.93 24.71 -25.31
CA ILE A 235 18.49 24.49 -25.61
C ILE A 235 17.82 25.78 -26.12
N ALA A 236 18.25 26.95 -25.64
CA ALA A 236 17.73 28.25 -26.11
C ALA A 236 17.99 28.50 -27.62
N SER A 237 18.90 27.76 -28.25
CA SER A 237 19.20 27.86 -29.69
C SER A 237 18.36 26.96 -30.61
N PHE A 238 17.46 26.13 -30.05
CA PHE A 238 16.58 25.22 -30.81
C PHE A 238 15.12 25.71 -30.90
N GLY A 239 14.84 26.96 -30.52
CA GLY A 239 13.54 27.63 -30.65
C GLY A 239 13.46 28.54 -31.87
#